data_AF-A0A803LCC9-F1
#
_entry.id   AF-A0A803LCC9-F1
#
_cell.length_a   1.000
_cell.length_b   1.000
_cell.length_c   1.000
_cell.angle_alpha   90.00
_cell.angle_beta   90.00
_cell.angle_gamma   90.00
#
_symmetry.space_group_name_H-M   'P 1'
#
loop_
_entity.id
_entity.type
_entity.pdbx_description
1 polymer ?
#
loop_
_entity_poly.entity_id
_entity_poly.type
_entity_poly.pdbx_seq_one_letter_code
_entity_poly.pdbx_strand_id
1 'polypeptide(L)'
;MGAQSLLTRLSTSAFVPSFKDFKGSLSDTSIPCFLQPTKWSSMPADQTYGLSTCRIRSSRRQFLCSVSSRKVEDISDDLAQRSSKPSRKRLAVFVSGGGSNFKAIHEATLNGSVLGDVVVLVTNKGGCGGAAYAKENGIPVVLFPRTKEESQQFLSSDLVTTLRELEVDFILLAGYLKLIPVELVQHFPKRILNIHPSLLPAFGGKGYYGLKVHKAVIASGARYSGPTIHFVDEEYDTGRILAQRVVPVCAFDTPEDLAARVLHEEHQLYVDIVAALCEDRIIWRDDGVPLIQSKEDPQQYN
;
A
#
# COMPACT_ATOMS: atom_id res chain seq x y z
N MET A 1 -56.40 3.62 -24.43
CA MET A 1 -57.56 4.09 -23.63
C MET A 1 -57.60 3.22 -22.38
N GLY A 2 -57.48 3.65 -21.14
CA GLY A 2 -57.30 4.96 -20.52
C GLY A 2 -57.03 4.71 -19.03
N ALA A 3 -56.18 5.54 -18.43
CA ALA A 3 -55.77 5.50 -17.04
C ALA A 3 -56.84 6.11 -16.10
N GLN A 4 -56.98 5.59 -14.89
CA GLN A 4 -57.50 6.31 -13.70
C GLN A 4 -56.80 5.70 -12.45
N SER A 5 -55.86 6.39 -11.81
CA SER A 5 -56.03 7.51 -10.86
C SER A 5 -56.66 7.07 -9.53
N LEU A 6 -55.81 6.77 -8.53
CA LEU A 6 -56.16 6.83 -7.11
C LEU A 6 -55.13 7.72 -6.38
N LEU A 7 -55.39 9.03 -6.43
CA LEU A 7 -54.84 10.01 -5.49
C LEU A 7 -55.79 10.09 -4.30
N THR A 8 -55.34 9.62 -3.13
CA THR A 8 -56.01 9.92 -1.86
C THR A 8 -55.14 10.88 -1.07
N ARG A 9 -55.70 12.05 -0.82
CA ARG A 9 -55.19 13.12 0.03
C ARG A 9 -55.09 12.65 1.48
N LEU A 10 -54.03 13.03 2.20
CA LEU A 10 -54.17 13.53 3.56
C LEU A 10 -53.10 14.60 3.83
N SER A 11 -53.54 15.60 4.57
CA SER A 11 -53.03 16.95 4.75
C SER A 11 -52.63 17.14 6.21
N THR A 12 -51.66 18.04 6.45
CA THR A 12 -51.40 18.81 7.69
C THR A 12 -51.13 17.98 8.96
N SER A 13 -49.99 18.07 9.64
CA SER A 13 -49.43 19.28 10.25
C SER A 13 -48.13 18.89 10.97
N ALA A 14 -47.07 19.70 10.79
CA ALA A 14 -45.79 19.53 11.44
C ALA A 14 -45.82 20.16 12.84
N PHE A 15 -45.37 19.42 13.85
CA PHE A 15 -45.16 19.91 15.20
C PHE A 15 -43.70 20.36 15.33
N VAL A 16 -43.46 21.65 15.51
CA VAL A 16 -42.13 22.24 15.73
C VAL A 16 -42.04 22.67 17.19
N PRO A 17 -41.11 22.11 18.00
CA PRO A 17 -40.89 22.63 19.35
C PRO A 17 -40.02 23.89 19.31
N SER A 18 -40.52 24.94 19.95
CA SER A 18 -39.82 26.21 20.18
C SER A 18 -38.80 26.06 21.32
N PHE A 19 -37.54 26.42 21.06
CA PHE A 19 -36.48 26.52 22.05
C PHE A 19 -36.52 27.90 22.73
N LYS A 20 -36.92 27.95 23.99
CA LYS A 20 -36.52 29.00 24.93
C LYS A 20 -36.06 28.36 26.23
N ASP A 21 -34.99 28.95 26.75
CA ASP A 21 -34.47 28.85 28.11
C ASP A 21 -33.65 27.61 28.47
N PHE A 22 -32.34 27.69 28.19
CA PHE A 22 -31.35 27.16 29.13
C PHE A 22 -30.14 28.11 29.20
N LYS A 23 -30.06 28.86 30.30
CA LYS A 23 -28.84 29.51 30.79
C LYS A 23 -28.03 28.42 31.51
N GLY A 24 -26.78 28.22 31.11
CA GLY A 24 -25.83 27.30 31.75
C GLY A 24 -24.41 27.67 31.35
N SER A 25 -23.52 27.70 32.33
CA SER A 25 -22.27 28.46 32.38
C SER A 25 -21.11 27.93 31.55
N LEU A 26 -20.22 28.88 31.23
CA LEU A 26 -18.87 28.74 30.68
C LEU A 26 -18.03 27.68 31.41
N SER A 27 -17.35 26.84 30.64
CA SER A 27 -16.06 26.26 31.04
C SER A 27 -15.21 25.96 29.81
N ASP A 28 -14.06 26.61 29.79
CA ASP A 28 -12.80 26.33 29.08
C ASP A 28 -12.72 25.11 28.16
N THR A 29 -12.37 25.37 26.91
CA THR A 29 -11.15 24.78 26.31
C THR A 29 -10.66 25.69 25.20
N SER A 30 -9.71 26.56 25.54
CA SER A 30 -8.87 27.27 24.59
C SER A 30 -7.96 26.28 23.85
N ILE A 31 -8.14 26.15 22.54
CA ILE A 31 -7.18 25.49 21.64
C ILE A 31 -6.23 26.58 21.12
N PRO A 32 -4.92 26.57 21.42
CA PRO A 32 -3.99 27.41 20.71
C PRO A 32 -3.40 26.62 19.53
N CYS A 33 -3.81 27.03 18.34
CA CYS A 33 -3.00 26.95 17.14
C CYS A 33 -2.05 28.16 17.18
N PHE A 34 -0.72 28.00 16.97
CA PHE A 34 0.15 29.01 16.35
C PHE A 34 1.60 28.49 16.10
N LEU A 35 1.93 28.37 14.81
CA LEU A 35 3.12 28.87 14.08
C LEU A 35 4.58 28.61 14.54
N GLN A 36 5.27 27.87 13.65
CA GLN A 36 6.51 28.21 12.91
C GLN A 36 7.93 27.82 13.41
N PRO A 37 8.89 27.66 12.45
CA PRO A 37 10.02 26.73 12.54
C PRO A 37 11.33 27.40 12.96
N THR A 38 12.20 26.63 13.63
CA THR A 38 13.55 27.07 13.98
C THR A 38 14.63 26.39 13.14
N LYS A 39 15.31 27.23 12.37
CA LYS A 39 16.69 27.20 11.85
C LYS A 39 17.58 26.01 12.27
N TRP A 40 18.10 25.31 11.26
CA TRP A 40 19.25 24.42 11.38
C TRP A 40 20.54 25.23 11.38
N SER A 41 21.37 25.03 12.41
CA SER A 41 22.67 25.69 12.55
C SER A 41 23.77 24.73 12.08
N SER A 42 24.63 25.23 11.21
CA SER A 42 25.85 24.62 10.68
C SER A 42 26.90 24.34 11.76
N MET A 43 27.60 23.20 11.64
CA MET A 43 28.88 22.95 12.30
C MET A 43 29.98 22.60 11.26
N PRO A 44 31.25 22.89 11.55
CA PRO A 44 32.31 23.02 10.55
C PRO A 44 32.95 21.69 10.15
N ALA A 45 33.39 21.62 8.89
CA ALA A 45 34.25 20.59 8.36
C ALA A 45 35.71 21.07 8.42
N ASP A 46 36.55 20.35 9.15
CA ASP A 46 38.00 20.43 8.98
C ASP A 46 38.60 19.07 9.37
N GLN A 47 39.19 18.37 8.39
CA GLN A 47 40.37 17.53 8.55
C GLN A 47 40.69 16.79 7.24
N THR A 48 41.70 17.33 6.56
CA THR A 48 42.45 16.72 5.48
C THR A 48 43.43 15.66 5.99
N TYR A 49 43.37 14.44 5.45
CA TYR A 49 44.49 13.50 5.35
C TYR A 49 44.21 12.67 4.09
N GLY A 50 44.99 12.69 3.01
CA GLY A 50 46.40 12.31 2.94
C GLY A 50 46.48 11.04 2.10
N LEU A 51 46.62 11.20 0.77
CA LEU A 51 46.84 10.10 -0.17
C LEU A 51 48.23 9.49 0.08
N SER A 52 48.27 8.22 0.47
CA SER A 52 49.51 7.43 0.46
C SER A 52 49.31 6.17 -0.37
N THR A 53 50.00 6.11 -1.50
CA THR A 53 50.13 4.95 -2.37
C THR A 53 50.97 3.87 -1.68
N CYS A 54 50.46 2.65 -1.57
CA CYS A 54 51.25 1.53 -1.05
C CYS A 54 51.56 0.54 -2.18
N ARG A 55 52.86 0.45 -2.48
CA ARG A 55 53.48 -0.46 -3.44
C ARG A 55 53.25 -1.92 -3.06
N ILE A 56 52.94 -2.72 -4.08
CA ILE A 56 53.03 -4.18 -4.06
C ILE A 56 54.49 -4.59 -3.82
N ARG A 57 54.75 -5.36 -2.76
CA ARG A 57 55.97 -6.17 -2.60
C ARG A 57 55.55 -7.61 -2.37
N SER A 58 55.96 -8.49 -3.28
CA SER A 58 55.83 -9.93 -3.15
C SER A 58 56.73 -10.41 -2.01
N SER A 59 56.12 -11.04 -1.00
CA SER A 59 56.83 -11.82 0.01
C SER A 59 56.23 -13.21 0.00
N ARG A 60 57.00 -14.18 -0.47
CA ARG A 60 56.74 -15.61 -0.25
C ARG A 60 56.83 -15.84 1.26
N ARG A 61 55.70 -15.90 1.94
CA ARG A 61 55.56 -16.55 3.25
C ARG A 61 54.75 -17.82 3.05
N GLN A 62 55.37 -18.96 3.35
CA GLN A 62 54.67 -20.22 3.55
C GLN A 62 53.69 -20.02 4.70
N PHE A 63 52.40 -19.96 4.39
CA PHE A 63 51.36 -20.06 5.40
C PHE A 63 51.26 -21.53 5.79
N LEU A 64 51.80 -21.84 6.97
CA LEU A 64 51.50 -23.08 7.68
C LEU A 64 50.03 -23.00 8.09
N CYS A 65 49.18 -23.78 7.43
CA CYS A 65 47.78 -23.88 7.81
C CYS A 65 47.70 -24.61 9.15
N SER A 66 47.57 -23.87 10.24
CA SER A 66 47.13 -24.44 11.51
C SER A 66 45.62 -24.55 11.43
N VAL A 67 45.13 -25.75 11.13
CA VAL A 67 43.72 -26.07 11.29
C VAL A 67 43.45 -26.07 12.79
N SER A 68 42.91 -24.97 13.30
CA SER A 68 42.26 -24.99 14.60
C SER A 68 41.10 -25.97 14.48
N SER A 69 41.29 -27.15 15.04
CA SER A 69 40.25 -28.17 15.19
C SER A 69 39.20 -27.62 16.15
N ARG A 70 38.23 -26.88 15.62
CA ARG A 70 36.98 -26.67 16.34
C ARG A 70 36.32 -28.04 16.46
N LYS A 71 35.85 -28.36 17.67
CA LYS A 71 35.13 -29.60 17.93
C LYS A 71 33.96 -29.71 16.95
N VAL A 72 33.72 -30.92 16.45
CA VAL A 72 32.63 -31.26 15.53
C VAL A 72 31.25 -30.89 16.12
N GLU A 73 31.16 -30.73 17.44
CA GLU A 73 29.95 -30.31 18.17
C GLU A 73 29.55 -28.85 17.88
N ASP A 74 30.49 -27.92 17.62
CA ASP A 74 30.20 -26.48 17.38
C ASP A 74 29.67 -26.17 15.96
N ILE A 75 29.73 -27.13 15.03
CA ILE A 75 29.24 -26.94 13.65
C ILE A 75 27.72 -27.20 13.57
N SER A 76 27.17 -27.92 14.56
CA SER A 76 25.76 -28.34 14.56
C SER A 76 24.78 -27.21 14.93
N ASP A 77 25.19 -26.28 15.79
CA ASP A 77 24.36 -25.14 16.20
C ASP A 77 24.33 -24.01 15.16
N ASP A 78 25.43 -23.75 14.45
CA ASP A 78 25.50 -22.73 13.40
C ASP A 78 24.68 -23.10 12.14
N LEU A 79 24.47 -24.40 11.88
CA LEU A 79 23.63 -24.89 10.78
C LEU A 79 22.15 -24.97 11.18
N ALA A 80 21.85 -25.22 12.45
CA ALA A 80 20.49 -25.17 12.99
C ALA A 80 19.93 -23.73 13.06
N GLN A 81 20.79 -22.73 13.25
CA GLN A 81 20.40 -21.32 13.29
C GLN A 81 20.25 -20.66 11.90
N ARG A 82 20.75 -21.29 10.81
CA ARG A 82 20.59 -20.76 9.44
C ARG A 82 19.21 -21.05 8.81
N SER A 83 18.41 -21.95 9.39
CA SER A 83 17.13 -22.38 8.79
C SER A 83 15.89 -21.65 9.30
N SER A 84 16.02 -20.61 10.13
CA SER A 84 14.87 -19.94 10.76
C SER A 84 14.60 -18.52 10.26
N LYS A 85 15.38 -18.01 9.30
CA LYS A 85 15.07 -16.70 8.71
C LYS A 85 13.88 -16.85 7.75
N PRO A 86 12.74 -16.19 8.00
CA PRO A 86 11.59 -16.28 7.10
C PRO A 86 12.00 -15.87 5.69
N SER A 87 11.59 -16.65 4.69
CA SER A 87 11.88 -16.37 3.29
C SER A 87 11.20 -15.08 2.87
N ARG A 88 11.94 -14.21 2.17
CA ARG A 88 11.37 -12.97 1.63
C ARG A 88 10.42 -13.31 0.48
N LYS A 89 9.22 -12.75 0.50
CA LYS A 89 8.22 -12.95 -0.57
C LYS A 89 8.55 -12.08 -1.79
N ARG A 90 8.17 -12.52 -2.98
CA ARG A 90 8.41 -11.82 -4.24
C ARG A 90 7.16 -11.04 -4.63
N LEU A 91 7.29 -9.71 -4.72
CA LEU A 91 6.18 -8.79 -4.89
C LEU A 91 6.20 -8.18 -6.30
N ALA A 92 5.05 -8.17 -6.97
CA ALA A 92 4.82 -7.38 -8.16
C ALA A 92 3.96 -6.16 -7.82
N VAL A 93 4.39 -4.96 -8.21
CA VAL A 93 3.63 -3.73 -7.93
C VAL A 93 3.08 -3.15 -9.22
N PHE A 94 1.80 -2.79 -9.23
CA PHE A 94 1.11 -2.26 -10.41
C PHE A 94 0.76 -0.78 -10.19
N VAL A 95 1.11 0.08 -11.16
CA VAL A 95 0.92 1.54 -11.05
C VAL A 95 0.46 2.17 -12.36
N SER A 96 -0.21 3.32 -12.30
CA SER A 96 -0.57 4.12 -13.48
C SER A 96 -0.13 5.59 -13.40
N GLY A 97 0.58 5.98 -12.35
CA GLY A 97 0.85 7.38 -12.00
C GLY A 97 2.16 7.59 -11.24
N GLY A 98 2.14 8.50 -10.26
CA GLY A 98 3.33 8.91 -9.50
C GLY A 98 3.94 7.81 -8.62
N GLY A 99 3.15 6.80 -8.23
CA GLY A 99 3.63 5.62 -7.51
C GLY A 99 4.05 5.88 -6.07
N SER A 100 3.44 6.84 -5.35
CA SER A 100 3.80 7.13 -3.95
C SER A 100 3.60 5.92 -3.01
N ASN A 101 2.50 5.18 -3.15
CA ASN A 101 2.29 3.91 -2.45
C ASN A 101 3.38 2.88 -2.78
N PHE A 102 3.76 2.76 -4.06
CA PHE A 102 4.86 1.88 -4.49
C PHE A 102 6.19 2.28 -3.82
N LYS A 103 6.50 3.57 -3.77
CA LYS A 103 7.72 4.07 -3.10
C LYS A 103 7.72 3.71 -1.62
N ALA A 104 6.61 3.95 -0.91
CA ALA A 104 6.49 3.60 0.51
C ALA A 104 6.71 2.09 0.75
N ILE A 105 6.09 1.23 -0.07
CA ILE A 105 6.30 -0.23 0.00
C ILE A 105 7.76 -0.58 -0.27
N HIS A 106 8.36 -0.05 -1.34
CA HIS A 106 9.74 -0.35 -1.72
C HIS A 106 10.74 0.10 -0.63
N GLU A 107 10.58 1.30 -0.08
CA GLU A 107 11.40 1.79 1.04
C GLU A 107 11.27 0.88 2.27
N ALA A 108 10.06 0.37 2.56
CA ALA A 108 9.83 -0.60 3.63
C ALA A 108 10.47 -1.98 3.36
N THR A 109 10.59 -2.39 2.10
CA THR A 109 11.34 -3.61 1.74
C THR A 109 12.84 -3.44 1.97
N LEU A 110 13.39 -2.26 1.65
CA LEU A 110 14.82 -1.95 1.80
C LEU A 110 15.23 -1.81 3.27
N ASN A 111 14.38 -1.22 4.11
CA ASN A 111 14.67 -1.05 5.53
C ASN A 111 14.37 -2.31 6.38
N GLY A 112 13.80 -3.34 5.77
CA GLY A 112 13.52 -4.62 6.40
C GLY A 112 12.20 -4.71 7.19
N SER A 113 11.38 -3.66 7.18
CA SER A 113 10.04 -3.68 7.82
C SER A 113 9.05 -4.56 7.05
N VAL A 114 9.27 -4.74 5.74
CA VAL A 114 8.57 -5.71 4.91
C VAL A 114 9.53 -6.82 4.51
N LEU A 115 9.17 -8.06 4.85
CA LEU A 115 9.90 -9.28 4.48
C LEU A 115 9.57 -9.72 3.04
N GLY A 116 9.73 -8.82 2.08
CA GLY A 116 9.51 -9.10 0.66
C GLY A 116 10.36 -8.22 -0.23
N ASP A 117 10.50 -8.62 -1.49
CA ASP A 117 11.31 -7.93 -2.50
C ASP A 117 10.41 -7.54 -3.68
N VAL A 118 10.46 -6.29 -4.11
CA VAL A 118 9.75 -5.86 -5.33
C VAL A 118 10.55 -6.30 -6.56
N VAL A 119 10.07 -7.36 -7.22
CA VAL A 119 10.80 -8.01 -8.33
C VAL A 119 10.42 -7.45 -9.69
N VAL A 120 9.27 -6.80 -9.80
CA VAL A 120 8.79 -6.17 -11.04
C VAL A 120 7.76 -5.08 -10.75
N LEU A 121 7.82 -4.01 -11.54
CA LEU A 121 6.78 -3.01 -11.64
C LEU A 121 6.01 -3.21 -12.93
N VAL A 122 4.68 -3.28 -12.86
CA VAL A 122 3.80 -3.29 -14.04
C VAL A 122 3.11 -1.93 -14.15
N THR A 123 3.06 -1.37 -15.34
CA THR A 123 2.38 -0.09 -15.59
C THR A 123 1.68 -0.09 -16.92
N ASN A 124 0.58 0.66 -17.05
CA ASN A 124 -0.04 0.93 -18.34
C ASN A 124 0.42 2.26 -18.95
N LYS A 125 1.43 2.91 -18.34
CA LYS A 125 2.03 4.17 -18.79
C LYS A 125 3.55 4.14 -18.55
N GLY A 126 4.33 3.83 -19.60
CA GLY A 126 5.78 3.65 -19.48
C GLY A 126 6.56 4.89 -19.00
N GLY A 127 6.00 6.10 -19.17
CA GLY A 127 6.58 7.37 -18.72
C GLY A 127 6.05 7.90 -17.38
N CYS A 128 5.34 7.09 -16.59
CA CYS A 128 4.82 7.56 -15.30
C CYS A 128 5.91 7.62 -14.22
N GLY A 129 5.69 8.42 -13.17
CA GLY A 129 6.66 8.63 -12.08
C GLY A 129 7.04 7.33 -11.35
N GLY A 130 6.12 6.38 -11.21
CA GLY A 130 6.43 5.05 -10.67
C GLY A 130 7.42 4.27 -11.54
N ALA A 131 7.27 4.32 -12.87
CA ALA A 131 8.17 3.65 -13.80
C ALA A 131 9.57 4.28 -13.82
N ALA A 132 9.67 5.60 -13.70
CA ALA A 132 10.96 6.28 -13.54
C ALA A 132 11.67 5.82 -12.26
N TYR A 133 10.96 5.85 -11.12
CA TYR A 133 11.51 5.40 -9.83
C TYR A 133 11.95 3.93 -9.86
N ALA A 134 11.17 3.03 -10.47
CA ALA A 134 11.55 1.62 -10.59
C ALA A 134 12.87 1.46 -11.37
N LYS A 135 13.02 2.15 -12.50
CA LYS A 135 14.26 2.10 -13.30
C LYS A 135 15.46 2.65 -12.52
N GLU A 136 15.30 3.75 -11.80
CA GLU A 136 16.34 4.34 -10.95
C GLU A 136 16.82 3.38 -9.85
N ASN A 137 15.94 2.50 -9.38
CA ASN A 137 16.23 1.50 -8.35
C ASN A 137 16.50 0.09 -8.92
N GLY A 138 16.69 -0.05 -10.23
CA GLY A 138 17.00 -1.33 -10.87
C GLY A 138 15.87 -2.35 -10.89
N ILE A 139 14.62 -1.94 -10.67
CA ILE A 139 13.44 -2.80 -10.73
C ILE A 139 12.96 -2.90 -12.19
N PRO A 140 12.83 -4.11 -12.76
CA PRO A 140 12.28 -4.31 -14.09
C PRO A 140 10.89 -3.70 -14.24
N VAL A 141 10.63 -3.05 -15.39
CA VAL A 141 9.33 -2.45 -15.69
C VAL A 141 8.68 -3.16 -16.88
N VAL A 142 7.47 -3.67 -16.67
CA VAL A 142 6.62 -4.28 -17.70
C VAL A 142 5.49 -3.32 -18.06
N LEU A 143 5.31 -3.08 -19.36
CA LEU A 143 4.20 -2.27 -19.87
C LEU A 143 2.99 -3.18 -20.17
N PHE A 144 1.89 -2.99 -19.43
CA PHE A 144 0.64 -3.70 -19.61
C PHE A 144 -0.58 -2.85 -19.18
N PRO A 145 -1.70 -2.88 -19.93
CA PRO A 145 -1.78 -3.36 -21.31
C PRO A 145 -0.98 -2.46 -22.25
N ARG A 146 -0.42 -3.06 -23.30
CA ARG A 146 0.23 -2.33 -24.40
C ARG A 146 -0.80 -1.58 -25.24
N THR A 147 -0.44 -0.42 -25.77
CA THR A 147 -1.34 0.31 -26.67
C THR A 147 -1.39 -0.38 -28.04
N LYS A 148 -2.44 -0.13 -28.82
CA LYS A 148 -2.60 -0.73 -30.17
C LYS A 148 -1.46 -0.40 -31.15
N GLU A 149 -0.68 0.64 -30.86
CA GLU A 149 0.43 1.11 -31.68
C GLU A 149 1.70 0.27 -31.48
N GLU A 150 1.75 -0.54 -30.43
CA GLU A 150 2.88 -1.43 -30.15
C GLU A 150 2.67 -2.76 -30.89
N SER A 151 3.53 -3.01 -31.88
CA SER A 151 3.39 -4.01 -32.97
C SER A 151 3.30 -5.48 -32.54
N GLN A 152 3.46 -5.79 -31.26
CA GLN A 152 3.20 -7.11 -30.69
C GLN A 152 2.22 -6.97 -29.52
N GLN A 153 1.05 -7.61 -29.66
CA GLN A 153 0.07 -7.70 -28.59
C GLN A 153 0.68 -8.50 -27.44
N PHE A 154 0.97 -7.80 -26.33
CA PHE A 154 1.31 -8.43 -25.07
C PHE A 154 0.01 -8.68 -24.31
N LEU A 155 -0.39 -9.95 -24.23
CA LEU A 155 -1.69 -10.40 -23.74
C LEU A 155 -1.67 -10.64 -22.23
N SER A 156 -2.85 -10.86 -21.63
CA SER A 156 -2.96 -11.23 -20.21
C SER A 156 -2.24 -12.54 -19.90
N SER A 157 -2.23 -13.51 -20.84
CA SER A 157 -1.48 -14.77 -20.72
C SER A 157 0.03 -14.57 -20.63
N ASP A 158 0.57 -13.59 -21.37
CA ASP A 158 2.00 -13.29 -21.37
C ASP A 158 2.41 -12.63 -20.04
N LEU A 159 1.54 -11.76 -19.52
CA LEU A 159 1.72 -11.18 -18.19
C LEU A 159 1.70 -12.26 -17.10
N VAL A 160 0.73 -13.19 -17.13
CA VAL A 160 0.67 -14.32 -16.19
C VAL A 160 1.95 -15.14 -16.25
N THR A 161 2.42 -15.47 -17.46
CA THR A 161 3.65 -16.24 -17.67
C THR A 161 4.85 -15.50 -17.07
N THR A 162 5.00 -14.21 -17.39
CA THR A 162 6.08 -13.35 -16.88
C THR A 162 6.09 -13.33 -15.35
N LEU A 163 4.93 -13.14 -14.70
CA LEU A 163 4.85 -13.06 -13.25
C LEU A 163 5.14 -14.42 -12.58
N ARG A 164 4.79 -15.53 -13.23
CA ARG A 164 5.11 -16.88 -12.75
C ARG A 164 6.59 -17.21 -12.88
N GLU A 165 7.22 -16.86 -14.00
CA GLU A 165 8.67 -17.01 -14.19
C GLU A 165 9.48 -16.17 -13.20
N LEU A 166 8.93 -15.01 -12.81
CA LEU A 166 9.46 -14.19 -11.74
C LEU A 166 9.08 -14.68 -10.34
N GLU A 167 8.43 -15.83 -10.21
CA GLU A 167 8.01 -16.45 -8.94
C GLU A 167 7.26 -15.48 -8.02
N VAL A 168 6.39 -14.63 -8.56
CA VAL A 168 5.65 -13.64 -7.78
C VAL A 168 4.68 -14.32 -6.81
N ASP A 169 4.79 -13.98 -5.53
CA ASP A 169 3.89 -14.43 -4.47
C ASP A 169 2.63 -13.56 -4.42
N PHE A 170 2.80 -12.24 -4.49
CA PHE A 170 1.72 -11.27 -4.32
C PHE A 170 1.79 -10.13 -5.34
N ILE A 171 0.61 -9.69 -5.79
CA ILE A 171 0.42 -8.56 -6.69
C ILE A 171 -0.21 -7.41 -5.89
N LEU A 172 0.41 -6.24 -5.92
CA LEU A 172 0.01 -5.06 -5.16
C LEU A 172 -0.40 -3.95 -6.13
N LEU A 173 -1.68 -3.65 -6.22
CA LEU A 173 -2.18 -2.53 -7.01
C LEU A 173 -2.03 -1.24 -6.19
N ALA A 174 -1.13 -0.38 -6.63
CA ALA A 174 -0.74 0.87 -5.95
C ALA A 174 -1.12 2.07 -6.83
N GLY A 175 -2.42 2.24 -7.08
CA GLY A 175 -2.95 3.25 -8.00
C GLY A 175 -2.90 2.81 -9.47
N TYR A 176 -3.21 1.54 -9.73
CA TYR A 176 -3.39 1.00 -11.08
C TYR A 176 -4.84 1.25 -11.55
N LEU A 177 -4.99 1.84 -12.74
CA LEU A 177 -6.27 2.40 -13.22
C LEU A 177 -6.95 1.55 -14.30
N LYS A 178 -6.51 0.31 -14.51
CA LYS A 178 -7.11 -0.62 -15.46
C LYS A 178 -7.69 -1.81 -14.69
N LEU A 179 -8.81 -2.33 -15.19
CA LEU A 179 -9.37 -3.57 -14.67
C LEU A 179 -8.33 -4.68 -14.81
N ILE A 180 -8.20 -5.50 -13.77
CA ILE A 180 -7.34 -6.67 -13.81
C ILE A 180 -8.00 -7.74 -14.69
N PRO A 181 -7.27 -8.34 -15.65
CA PRO A 181 -7.82 -9.42 -16.47
C PRO A 181 -8.26 -10.59 -15.59
N VAL A 182 -9.39 -11.21 -15.94
CA VAL A 182 -9.94 -12.38 -15.26
C VAL A 182 -8.90 -13.50 -15.15
N GLU A 183 -8.11 -13.71 -16.20
CA GLU A 183 -7.07 -14.74 -16.20
C GLU A 183 -6.03 -14.50 -15.09
N LEU A 184 -5.70 -13.24 -14.80
CA LEU A 184 -4.74 -12.91 -13.74
C LEU A 184 -5.34 -13.18 -12.35
N VAL A 185 -6.62 -12.79 -12.13
CA VAL A 185 -7.33 -13.07 -10.87
C VAL A 185 -7.40 -14.57 -10.59
N GLN A 186 -7.68 -15.38 -11.62
CA GLN A 186 -7.78 -16.83 -11.50
C GLN A 186 -6.42 -17.51 -11.22
N HIS A 187 -5.31 -16.98 -11.74
CA HIS A 187 -3.97 -17.52 -11.49
C HIS A 187 -3.36 -17.06 -10.15
N PHE A 188 -3.84 -15.95 -9.60
CA PHE A 188 -3.39 -15.39 -8.32
C PHE A 188 -4.54 -15.29 -7.30
N PRO A 189 -5.25 -16.40 -7.00
CA PRO A 189 -6.39 -16.37 -6.10
C PRO A 189 -5.93 -15.94 -4.71
N LYS A 190 -6.62 -14.95 -4.13
CA LYS A 190 -6.28 -14.39 -2.79
C LYS A 190 -4.84 -13.86 -2.69
N ARG A 191 -4.24 -13.47 -3.82
CA ARG A 191 -2.85 -12.96 -3.89
C ARG A 191 -2.73 -11.59 -4.52
N ILE A 192 -3.85 -10.98 -4.91
CA ILE A 192 -3.88 -9.62 -5.47
C ILE A 192 -4.57 -8.71 -4.46
N LEU A 193 -3.87 -7.67 -4.01
CA LEU A 193 -4.41 -6.61 -3.15
C LEU A 193 -4.53 -5.30 -3.93
N ASN A 194 -5.57 -4.54 -3.62
CA ASN A 194 -5.72 -3.17 -4.08
C ASN A 194 -5.96 -2.25 -2.89
N ILE A 195 -5.45 -1.02 -3.00
CA ILE A 195 -5.81 0.07 -2.10
C ILE A 195 -6.70 1.07 -2.82
N HIS A 196 -7.87 1.35 -2.22
CA HIS A 196 -8.86 2.26 -2.76
C HIS A 196 -9.07 3.46 -1.81
N PRO A 197 -9.09 4.71 -2.30
CA PRO A 197 -9.10 5.93 -1.48
C PRO A 197 -10.47 6.32 -0.89
N SER A 198 -11.29 5.33 -0.52
CA SER A 198 -12.52 5.52 0.26
C SER A 198 -12.82 4.34 1.18
N LEU A 199 -13.73 4.55 2.12
CA LEU A 199 -14.27 3.48 2.98
C LEU A 199 -15.27 2.63 2.19
N LEU A 200 -14.79 1.59 1.51
CA LEU A 200 -15.63 0.66 0.76
C LEU A 200 -16.72 0.04 1.66
N PRO A 201 -17.91 -0.26 1.11
CA PRO A 201 -18.30 -0.17 -0.30
C PRO A 201 -18.64 1.24 -0.80
N ALA A 202 -18.57 2.28 0.05
CA ALA A 202 -18.89 3.63 -0.37
C ALA A 202 -17.83 4.20 -1.32
N PHE A 203 -18.29 4.87 -2.39
CA PHE A 203 -17.44 5.50 -3.41
C PHE A 203 -16.43 4.54 -4.06
N GLY A 204 -16.76 3.25 -4.13
CA GLY A 204 -16.03 2.24 -4.90
C GLY A 204 -16.61 2.00 -6.28
N GLY A 205 -15.88 1.28 -7.12
CA GLY A 205 -16.34 0.82 -8.40
C GLY A 205 -15.93 1.72 -9.56
N LYS A 206 -16.40 1.35 -10.76
CA LYS A 206 -15.98 1.99 -12.02
C LYS A 206 -16.24 3.50 -12.00
N GLY A 207 -15.18 4.29 -12.17
CA GLY A 207 -15.24 5.75 -12.26
C GLY A 207 -14.81 6.47 -10.98
N TYR A 208 -14.70 5.76 -9.86
CA TYR A 208 -14.15 6.25 -8.62
C TYR A 208 -12.65 5.95 -8.55
N TYR A 209 -11.83 6.90 -9.00
CA TYR A 209 -10.38 6.78 -8.90
C TYR A 209 -9.71 8.15 -8.79
N GLY A 210 -8.56 8.19 -8.12
CA GLY A 210 -7.82 9.42 -7.85
C GLY A 210 -8.71 10.51 -7.25
N LEU A 211 -8.55 11.75 -7.73
CA LEU A 211 -9.28 12.91 -7.20
C LEU A 211 -10.81 12.82 -7.34
N LYS A 212 -11.33 11.96 -8.22
CA LYS A 212 -12.78 11.78 -8.40
C LYS A 212 -13.45 11.23 -7.15
N VAL A 213 -12.74 10.38 -6.39
CA VAL A 213 -13.26 9.80 -5.14
C VAL A 213 -13.45 10.89 -4.10
N HIS A 214 -12.41 11.68 -3.84
CA HIS A 214 -12.46 12.76 -2.84
C HIS A 214 -13.49 13.84 -3.20
N LYS A 215 -13.63 14.16 -4.50
CA LYS A 215 -14.71 15.04 -5.00
C LYS A 215 -16.10 14.51 -4.66
N ALA A 216 -16.33 13.21 -4.87
CA ALA A 216 -17.60 12.58 -4.57
C ALA A 216 -17.89 12.51 -3.06
N VAL A 217 -16.86 12.21 -2.26
CA VAL A 217 -16.97 12.20 -0.79
C VAL A 217 -17.39 13.58 -0.28
N ILE A 218 -16.70 14.66 -0.70
CA ILE A 218 -17.05 16.03 -0.28
C ILE A 218 -18.45 16.41 -0.76
N ALA A 219 -18.79 16.13 -2.02
CA ALA A 219 -20.10 16.44 -2.58
C ALA A 219 -21.24 15.70 -1.85
N SER A 220 -20.99 14.51 -1.30
CA SER A 220 -21.98 13.74 -0.54
C SER A 220 -22.28 14.31 0.86
N GLY A 221 -21.40 15.17 1.40
CA GLY A 221 -21.48 15.66 2.77
C GLY A 221 -20.99 14.67 3.83
N ALA A 222 -20.34 13.56 3.44
CA ALA A 222 -19.73 12.62 4.38
C ALA A 222 -18.76 13.32 5.35
N ARG A 223 -18.71 12.84 6.60
CA ARG A 223 -17.83 13.38 7.66
C ARG A 223 -16.60 12.51 7.92
N TYR A 224 -16.54 11.36 7.28
CA TYR A 224 -15.45 10.42 7.35
C TYR A 224 -15.15 9.87 5.96
N SER A 225 -13.88 9.58 5.72
CA SER A 225 -13.35 8.90 4.54
C SER A 225 -12.15 8.05 4.99
N GLY A 226 -11.32 7.62 4.05
CA GLY A 226 -10.07 6.93 4.34
C GLY A 226 -9.80 5.81 3.35
N PRO A 227 -8.65 5.15 3.43
CA PRO A 227 -8.32 4.09 2.51
C PRO A 227 -8.90 2.74 2.94
N THR A 228 -9.20 1.91 1.94
CA THR A 228 -9.52 0.50 2.11
C THR A 228 -8.54 -0.37 1.34
N ILE A 229 -7.99 -1.39 2.00
CA ILE A 229 -7.28 -2.48 1.33
C ILE A 229 -8.20 -3.68 1.23
N HIS A 230 -8.30 -4.23 0.03
CA HIS A 230 -9.14 -5.40 -0.25
C HIS A 230 -8.45 -6.34 -1.23
N PHE A 231 -8.86 -7.61 -1.19
CA PHE A 231 -8.50 -8.56 -2.24
C PHE A 231 -9.22 -8.21 -3.54
N VAL A 232 -8.52 -8.35 -4.66
CA VAL A 232 -9.09 -8.07 -5.99
C VAL A 232 -9.84 -9.30 -6.50
N ASP A 233 -11.03 -9.05 -7.04
CA ASP A 233 -11.85 -9.98 -7.82
C ASP A 233 -12.03 -9.45 -9.25
N GLU A 234 -12.97 -10.00 -10.01
CA GLU A 234 -13.20 -9.68 -11.42
C GLU A 234 -13.90 -8.31 -11.62
N GLU A 235 -14.40 -7.72 -10.53
CA GLU A 235 -15.13 -6.47 -10.50
C GLU A 235 -14.34 -5.37 -9.77
N TYR A 236 -14.68 -4.10 -10.02
CA TYR A 236 -13.98 -2.99 -9.37
C TYR A 236 -14.42 -2.85 -7.91
N ASP A 237 -13.45 -2.98 -7.00
CA ASP A 237 -13.58 -2.63 -5.58
C ASP A 237 -14.68 -3.40 -4.82
N THR A 238 -15.01 -4.61 -5.27
CA THR A 238 -16.03 -5.49 -4.66
C THR A 238 -15.46 -6.63 -3.82
N GLY A 239 -14.17 -6.95 -4.01
CA GLY A 239 -13.56 -8.06 -3.31
C GLY A 239 -13.44 -7.85 -1.80
N ARG A 240 -13.07 -8.92 -1.10
CA ARG A 240 -13.12 -8.95 0.38
C ARG A 240 -12.19 -7.89 0.99
N ILE A 241 -12.78 -7.00 1.78
CA ILE A 241 -12.07 -6.00 2.56
C ILE A 241 -11.17 -6.70 3.57
N LEU A 242 -9.90 -6.26 3.63
CA LEU A 242 -8.90 -6.73 4.57
C LEU A 242 -8.65 -5.71 5.68
N ALA A 243 -8.55 -4.42 5.33
CA ALA A 243 -8.29 -3.38 6.32
C ALA A 243 -8.79 -2.01 5.85
N GLN A 244 -9.11 -1.15 6.83
CA GLN A 244 -9.50 0.24 6.60
C GLN A 244 -8.85 1.16 7.64
N ARG A 245 -8.64 2.42 7.26
CA ARG A 245 -8.32 3.52 8.18
C ARG A 245 -9.33 4.63 7.98
N VAL A 246 -9.74 5.27 9.07
CA VAL A 246 -10.72 6.36 9.02
C VAL A 246 -10.00 7.68 9.16
N VAL A 247 -10.31 8.63 8.28
CA VAL A 247 -9.90 10.03 8.39
C VAL A 247 -11.13 10.94 8.45
N PRO A 248 -11.09 12.03 9.24
CA PRO A 248 -12.16 13.00 9.24
C PRO A 248 -12.19 13.78 7.91
N VAL A 249 -13.38 14.19 7.50
CA VAL A 249 -13.60 15.22 6.46
C VAL A 249 -13.93 16.53 7.17
N CYS A 250 -13.00 17.48 7.14
CA CYS A 250 -13.14 18.76 7.80
C CYS A 250 -14.14 19.65 7.05
N ALA A 251 -14.74 20.61 7.77
CA ALA A 251 -15.85 21.42 7.28
C ALA A 251 -15.56 22.19 5.96
N PHE A 252 -14.29 22.55 5.73
CA PHE A 252 -13.86 23.35 4.58
C PHE A 252 -12.78 22.65 3.76
N ASP A 253 -12.66 21.33 3.86
CA ASP A 253 -11.73 20.58 3.03
C ASP A 253 -12.02 20.80 1.54
N THR A 254 -10.97 21.04 0.78
CA THR A 254 -10.98 20.81 -0.67
C THR A 254 -10.77 19.31 -0.97
N PRO A 255 -11.14 18.82 -2.17
CA PRO A 255 -10.82 17.45 -2.58
C PRO A 255 -9.34 17.10 -2.46
N GLU A 256 -8.47 18.08 -2.67
CA GLU A 256 -7.01 17.96 -2.56
C GLU A 256 -6.57 17.82 -1.11
N ASP A 257 -7.15 18.59 -0.17
CA ASP A 257 -6.85 18.47 1.27
C ASP A 257 -7.24 17.08 1.79
N LEU A 258 -8.44 16.62 1.43
CA LEU A 258 -8.90 15.29 1.79
C LEU A 258 -8.02 14.20 1.14
N ALA A 259 -7.65 14.38 -0.14
CA ALA A 259 -6.77 13.44 -0.83
C ALA A 259 -5.41 13.32 -0.15
N ALA A 260 -4.79 14.43 0.26
CA ALA A 260 -3.52 14.43 0.96
C ALA A 260 -3.62 13.69 2.31
N ARG A 261 -4.72 13.89 3.05
CA ARG A 261 -4.96 13.21 4.33
C ARG A 261 -5.18 11.71 4.15
N VAL A 262 -5.99 11.30 3.17
CA VAL A 262 -6.21 9.89 2.84
C VAL A 262 -4.90 9.24 2.37
N LEU A 263 -4.12 9.91 1.52
CA LEU A 263 -2.85 9.40 1.00
C LEU A 263 -1.81 9.16 2.10
N HIS A 264 -1.80 9.97 3.16
CA HIS A 264 -0.95 9.73 4.33
C HIS A 264 -1.27 8.38 4.99
N GLU A 265 -2.55 8.12 5.23
CA GLU A 265 -3.01 6.84 5.78
C GLU A 265 -2.80 5.68 4.81
N GLU A 266 -2.91 5.91 3.49
CA GLU A 266 -2.63 4.88 2.48
C GLU A 266 -1.22 4.34 2.61
N HIS A 267 -0.22 5.22 2.74
CA HIS A 267 1.19 4.81 2.81
C HIS A 267 1.45 3.91 4.02
N GLN A 268 0.93 4.29 5.18
CA GLN A 268 1.11 3.51 6.41
C GLN A 268 0.34 2.19 6.33
N LEU A 269 -0.96 2.26 6.01
CA LEU A 269 -1.82 1.08 5.95
C LEU A 269 -1.30 0.05 4.94
N TYR A 270 -0.86 0.48 3.76
CA TYR A 270 -0.39 -0.46 2.75
C TYR A 270 0.90 -1.15 3.16
N VAL A 271 1.84 -0.43 3.77
CA VAL A 271 3.07 -1.02 4.31
C VAL A 271 2.75 -2.04 5.42
N ASP A 272 1.88 -1.69 6.37
CA ASP A 272 1.47 -2.58 7.46
C ASP A 272 0.85 -3.89 6.95
N ILE A 273 -0.04 -3.78 5.96
CA ILE A 273 -0.71 -4.95 5.37
C ILE A 273 0.24 -5.80 4.54
N VAL A 274 1.14 -5.18 3.75
CA VAL A 274 2.13 -5.95 2.98
C VAL A 274 3.10 -6.66 3.93
N ALA A 275 3.48 -6.04 5.05
CA ALA A 275 4.28 -6.72 6.07
C ALA A 275 3.55 -7.94 6.65
N ALA A 276 2.27 -7.79 7.04
CA ALA A 276 1.45 -8.89 7.52
C ALA A 276 1.29 -10.02 6.49
N LEU A 277 1.11 -9.65 5.22
CA LEU A 277 1.01 -10.57 4.11
C LEU A 277 2.30 -11.37 3.91
N CYS A 278 3.45 -10.70 3.95
CA CYS A 278 4.76 -11.34 3.81
C CYS A 278 5.13 -12.24 4.99
N GLU A 279 4.58 -11.97 6.17
CA GLU A 279 4.73 -12.75 7.39
C GLU A 279 3.70 -13.88 7.53
N ASP A 280 2.90 -14.13 6.48
CA ASP A 280 1.85 -15.15 6.44
C ASP A 280 0.79 -14.99 7.58
N ARG A 281 0.54 -13.76 8.04
CA ARG A 281 -0.42 -13.44 9.12
C ARG A 281 -1.85 -13.22 8.65
N ILE A 282 -2.15 -13.43 7.37
CA ILE A 282 -3.51 -13.27 6.84
C ILE A 282 -4.25 -14.60 6.94
N ILE A 283 -5.17 -14.69 7.90
CA ILE A 283 -5.96 -15.89 8.17
C ILE A 283 -7.35 -15.73 7.57
N TRP A 284 -7.86 -16.79 6.95
CA TRP A 284 -9.22 -16.80 6.41
C TRP A 284 -10.15 -17.52 7.37
N ARG A 285 -11.24 -16.85 7.74
CA ARG A 285 -12.37 -17.50 8.41
C ARG A 285 -13.10 -18.44 7.45
N ASP A 286 -13.90 -19.35 8.02
CA ASP A 286 -14.70 -20.32 7.25
C ASP A 286 -15.72 -19.65 6.32
N ASP A 287 -16.20 -18.46 6.66
CA ASP A 287 -17.12 -17.65 5.83
C ASP A 287 -16.40 -16.84 4.73
N GLY A 288 -15.08 -17.00 4.60
CA GLY A 288 -14.28 -16.31 3.60
C GLY A 288 -13.96 -14.85 3.92
N VAL A 289 -14.10 -14.43 5.19
CA VAL A 289 -13.62 -13.11 5.65
C VAL A 289 -12.14 -13.21 6.04
N PRO A 290 -11.25 -12.38 5.48
CA PRO A 290 -9.85 -12.36 5.88
C PRO A 290 -9.66 -11.58 7.19
N LEU A 291 -8.71 -12.02 8.00
CA LEU A 291 -8.32 -11.43 9.27
C LEU A 291 -6.80 -11.26 9.32
N ILE A 292 -6.33 -10.26 10.07
CA ILE A 292 -4.90 -10.05 10.29
C ILE A 292 -4.56 -10.55 11.69
N GLN A 293 -3.83 -11.66 11.79
CA GLN A 293 -3.35 -12.18 13.07
C GLN A 293 -2.34 -11.20 13.70
N SER A 294 -2.46 -10.91 15.00
CA SER A 294 -1.50 -10.06 15.74
C SER A 294 -0.10 -10.69 15.76
N LYS A 295 0.93 -9.83 15.81
CA LYS A 295 2.33 -10.28 15.96
C LYS A 295 2.61 -10.73 17.40
N GLU A 296 1.98 -10.07 18.35
CA GLU A 296 2.22 -10.22 19.78
C GLU A 296 1.45 -11.39 20.37
N ASP A 297 0.21 -11.60 19.91
CA ASP A 297 -0.67 -12.66 20.37
C ASP A 297 -1.33 -13.37 19.18
N PRO A 298 -0.91 -14.60 18.84
CA PRO A 298 -1.51 -15.38 17.75
C PRO A 298 -3.00 -15.69 17.94
N GLN A 299 -3.57 -15.49 19.14
CA GLN A 299 -4.99 -15.66 19.39
C GLN A 299 -5.81 -14.38 19.13
N GLN A 300 -5.15 -13.25 18.85
CA GLN A 300 -5.79 -11.97 18.55
C GLN A 300 -5.73 -11.65 17.06
N TYR A 301 -6.77 -10.96 16.59
CA TYR A 301 -6.94 -10.56 15.20
C TYR A 301 -7.35 -9.09 15.12
N ASN A 302 -6.78 -8.39 14.13
CA ASN A 302 -7.10 -7.01 13.78
C ASN A 302 -7.93 -6.93 12.50
#